data_AF-A0A317YLG4-F1
#
_entry.id   AF-A0A317YLG4-F1
#
_cell.length_a   1.000
_cell.length_b   1.000
_cell.length_c   1.000
_cell.angle_alpha   90.00
_cell.angle_beta   90.00
_cell.angle_gamma   90.00
#
_symmetry.space_group_name_H-M   'P 1'
#
loop_
_entity.id
_entity.type
_entity.pdbx_description
1 polymer ?
#
loop_
_entity_poly.entity_id
_entity_poly.type
_entity_poly.pdbx_seq_one_letter_code
_entity_poly.pdbx_strand_id
1 'polypeptide(L)'
;IKTLIIDDPINSFDEANRFYVLELIKKVLKSKFNQIFIFTHSWNDFCNITYRLKGEDHNFYEVYKDHHGTSFLEKFKKVKTPYKKLFQEIYELSRKSQKDIVE
;
A
#
# COMPACT_ATOMS: atom_id res chain seq x y z
N ILE A 1 -11.06 -22.61 0.05
CA ILE A 1 -9.88 -21.70 -0.09
C ILE A 1 -9.65 -21.03 1.26
N LYS A 2 -8.49 -21.22 1.89
CA LYS A 2 -8.18 -20.68 3.23
C LYS A 2 -7.54 -19.27 3.17
N THR A 3 -6.82 -18.99 2.09
CA THR A 3 -6.04 -17.76 1.90
C THR A 3 -6.30 -17.19 0.50
N LEU A 4 -6.43 -15.88 0.40
CA LEU A 4 -6.54 -15.15 -0.87
C LEU A 4 -5.40 -14.13 -0.98
N ILE A 5 -4.76 -14.07 -2.14
CA ILE A 5 -3.73 -13.09 -2.47
C ILE A 5 -4.19 -12.32 -3.71
N ILE A 6 -4.16 -10.99 -3.63
CA ILE A 6 -4.50 -10.09 -4.73
C ILE A 6 -3.33 -9.14 -4.93
N ASP A 7 -2.70 -9.22 -6.10
CA ASP A 7 -1.60 -8.34 -6.47
C ASP A 7 -2.08 -7.22 -7.39
N ASP A 8 -1.79 -5.99 -6.99
CA ASP A 8 -2.08 -4.73 -7.67
C ASP A 8 -3.45 -4.61 -8.36
N PRO A 9 -4.57 -4.72 -7.61
CA PRO A 9 -5.90 -4.91 -8.20
C PRO A 9 -6.42 -3.74 -9.04
N ILE A 10 -5.85 -2.54 -8.92
CA ILE A 10 -6.39 -1.28 -9.48
C ILE A 10 -5.49 -0.75 -10.61
N ASN A 11 -4.55 -1.55 -11.12
CA ASN A 11 -3.60 -1.09 -12.12
C ASN A 11 -4.26 -0.76 -13.47
N SER A 12 -3.84 0.35 -14.09
CA SER A 12 -4.14 0.72 -15.48
C SER A 12 -5.63 0.89 -15.81
N PHE A 13 -6.48 1.14 -14.81
CA PHE A 13 -7.89 1.48 -15.00
C PHE A 13 -8.12 2.99 -15.11
N ASP A 14 -9.13 3.37 -15.91
CA ASP A 14 -9.73 4.70 -15.80
C ASP A 14 -10.42 4.90 -14.44
N GLU A 15 -10.85 6.13 -14.16
CA GLU A 15 -11.41 6.49 -12.85
C GLU A 15 -12.68 5.70 -12.50
N ALA A 16 -13.55 5.45 -13.48
CA ALA A 16 -14.81 4.73 -13.25
C ALA A 16 -14.56 3.25 -12.92
N ASN A 17 -13.68 2.61 -13.69
CA ASN A 17 -13.27 1.23 -13.46
C ASN A 17 -12.49 1.09 -12.15
N ARG A 18 -11.63 2.06 -11.83
CA ARG A 18 -10.93 2.10 -10.54
C ARG A 18 -11.91 2.12 -9.37
N PHE A 19 -12.94 2.97 -9.41
CA PHE A 19 -13.96 3.02 -8.36
C PHE A 19 -14.70 1.68 -8.23
N TYR A 20 -15.10 1.08 -9.34
CA TYR A 20 -15.78 -0.21 -9.35
C TYR A 20 -14.94 -1.32 -8.70
N VAL A 21 -13.68 -1.48 -9.12
CA VAL A 21 -12.79 -2.50 -8.58
C VAL A 21 -12.51 -2.26 -7.09
N LEU A 22 -12.34 -1.02 -6.68
CA LEU A 22 -12.14 -0.66 -5.28
C LEU A 22 -13.30 -1.12 -4.38
N GLU A 23 -14.55 -0.97 -4.85
CA GLU A 23 -15.72 -1.45 -4.13
C GLU A 23 -15.82 -2.99 -4.13
N LEU A 24 -15.35 -3.67 -5.17
CA LEU A 24 -15.22 -5.14 -5.16
C LEU A 24 -14.19 -5.60 -4.12
N ILE A 25 -13.02 -4.97 -4.05
CA ILE A 25 -11.99 -5.28 -3.05
C ILE A 25 -12.53 -5.11 -1.62
N LYS A 26 -13.26 -4.02 -1.36
CA LYS A 26 -13.92 -3.81 -0.06
C LYS A 26 -14.96 -4.88 0.28
N LYS A 27 -15.67 -5.43 -0.72
CA LYS A 27 -16.58 -6.57 -0.52
C LYS A 27 -15.82 -7.86 -0.21
N VAL A 28 -14.71 -8.11 -0.92
CA VAL A 28 -13.84 -9.27 -0.68
C VAL A 28 -13.27 -9.25 0.74
N LEU A 29 -12.86 -8.09 1.24
CA LEU A 29 -12.38 -7.91 2.62
C LEU A 29 -13.41 -8.29 3.69
N LYS A 30 -14.71 -8.33 3.37
CA LYS A 30 -15.80 -8.74 4.28
C LYS A 30 -16.26 -10.19 4.08
N SER A 31 -15.61 -10.92 3.18
CA SER A 31 -15.99 -12.30 2.86
C SER A 31 -15.46 -13.31 3.88
N LYS A 32 -15.83 -14.59 3.72
CA LYS A 32 -15.49 -15.67 4.67
C LYS A 32 -14.07 -16.23 4.49
N PHE A 33 -13.17 -15.55 3.78
CA PHE A 33 -11.77 -16.01 3.69
C PHE A 33 -11.07 -15.84 5.04
N ASN A 34 -10.32 -16.86 5.48
CA ASN A 34 -9.64 -16.81 6.77
C ASN A 34 -8.47 -15.81 6.76
N GLN A 35 -7.83 -15.59 5.61
CA GLN A 35 -6.70 -14.67 5.48
C GLN A 35 -6.67 -14.06 4.07
N ILE A 36 -6.51 -12.73 4.00
CA ILE A 36 -6.47 -11.99 2.73
C ILE A 36 -5.21 -11.12 2.73
N PHE A 37 -4.45 -11.19 1.64
CA PHE A 37 -3.33 -10.30 1.36
C PHE A 37 -3.65 -9.47 0.11
N ILE A 38 -3.50 -8.15 0.22
CA ILE A 38 -3.69 -7.22 -0.89
C ILE A 38 -2.42 -6.40 -1.03
N PHE A 39 -1.85 -6.42 -2.23
CA PHE A 39 -0.69 -5.61 -2.60
C PHE A 39 -1.13 -4.51 -3.55
N THR A 40 -0.52 -3.34 -3.42
CA THR A 40 -0.68 -2.24 -4.38
C THR A 40 0.57 -1.37 -4.35
N HIS A 41 0.96 -0.86 -5.51
CA HIS A 41 2.07 0.09 -5.63
C HIS A 41 1.64 1.55 -5.41
N SER A 42 0.33 1.81 -5.34
CA SER A 42 -0.24 3.15 -5.24
C SER A 42 -0.64 3.46 -3.81
N TRP A 43 0.01 4.46 -3.21
CA TRP A 43 -0.33 4.89 -1.84
C TRP A 43 -1.76 5.43 -1.73
N ASN A 44 -2.27 6.02 -2.81
CA ASN A 44 -3.65 6.50 -2.86
C ASN A 44 -4.65 5.34 -2.82
N ASP A 45 -4.40 4.28 -3.59
CA ASP A 45 -5.24 3.10 -3.60
C ASP A 45 -5.14 2.35 -2.27
N PHE A 46 -3.94 2.25 -1.71
CA PHE A 46 -3.73 1.76 -0.35
C PHE A 46 -4.58 2.52 0.67
N CYS A 47 -4.55 3.86 0.65
CA CYS A 47 -5.37 4.70 1.53
C CYS A 47 -6.87 4.46 1.35
N ASN A 48 -7.34 4.29 0.11
CA ASN A 48 -8.75 4.08 -0.18
C ASN A 48 -9.24 2.67 0.19
N ILE A 49 -8.42 1.63 -0.01
CA ILE A 49 -8.69 0.25 0.38
C ILE A 49 -8.74 0.13 1.90
N THR A 50 -7.77 0.74 2.58
CA THR A 50 -7.65 0.69 4.05
C THR A 50 -8.55 1.69 4.77
N TYR A 51 -9.26 2.55 4.03
CA TYR A 51 -10.16 3.52 4.61
C TYR A 51 -11.23 2.82 5.47
N ARG A 52 -11.34 3.25 6.74
CA ARG A 52 -12.21 2.66 7.79
C ARG A 52 -11.82 1.25 8.26
N LEU A 53 -10.76 0.65 7.75
CA LEU A 53 -10.16 -0.53 8.39
C LEU A 53 -9.41 -0.05 9.64
N LYS A 54 -10.04 -0.24 10.81
CA LYS A 54 -9.48 0.08 12.12
C LYS A 54 -9.65 -1.14 13.02
N GLY A 55 -8.62 -1.51 13.76
CA GLY A 55 -8.69 -2.61 14.72
C GLY A 55 -7.46 -3.51 14.68
N GLU A 56 -7.46 -4.52 15.56
CA GLU A 56 -6.36 -5.49 15.70
C GLU A 56 -6.35 -6.57 14.61
N ASP A 57 -7.46 -6.69 13.85
CA ASP A 57 -7.64 -7.71 12.81
C ASP A 57 -6.96 -7.37 11.48
N HIS A 58 -6.34 -6.19 11.38
CA HIS A 58 -5.70 -5.71 10.15
C HIS A 58 -4.25 -5.30 10.41
N ASN A 59 -3.36 -5.78 9.56
CA ASN A 59 -1.94 -5.43 9.61
C ASN A 59 -1.54 -4.72 8.31
N PHE A 60 -0.87 -3.58 8.47
CA PHE A 60 -0.40 -2.76 7.35
C PHE A 60 1.12 -2.79 7.27
N TYR A 61 1.61 -2.93 6.04
CA TYR A 61 3.02 -3.04 5.76
C TYR A 61 3.41 -2.18 4.57
N GLU A 62 4.62 -1.64 4.63
CA GLU A 62 5.27 -0.97 3.51
C GLU A 62 6.51 -1.78 3.12
N VAL A 63 6.69 -1.99 1.82
CA VAL A 63 7.90 -2.59 1.26
C VAL A 63 8.74 -1.48 0.65
N TYR A 64 9.99 -1.37 1.05
CA TYR A 64 10.96 -0.44 0.47
C TYR A 64 12.28 -1.16 0.18
N LYS A 65 13.13 -0.54 -0.63
CA LYS A 65 14.48 -1.04 -0.91
C LYS A 65 15.52 -0.09 -0.35
N ASP A 66 16.62 -0.63 0.15
CA ASP A 66 17.82 0.17 0.39
C ASP A 66 18.56 0.46 -0.93
N HIS A 67 19.67 1.20 -0.83
CA HIS A 67 20.54 1.54 -1.95
C HIS A 67 21.27 0.32 -2.53
N HIS A 68 21.32 -0.80 -1.81
CA HIS A 68 21.89 -2.07 -2.31
C HIS A 68 20.83 -2.95 -3.01
N GLY A 69 19.58 -2.49 -3.12
CA GLY A 69 18.47 -3.25 -3.69
C GLY A 69 17.86 -4.30 -2.75
N THR A 70 18.30 -4.35 -1.49
CA THR A 70 17.75 -5.24 -0.46
C THR A 70 16.36 -4.77 -0.08
N SER A 71 15.39 -5.69 -0.06
CA SER A 71 14.00 -5.36 0.27
C SER A 71 13.75 -5.46 1.77
N PHE A 72 13.14 -4.43 2.34
CA PHE A 72 12.74 -4.35 3.74
C PHE A 72 11.23 -4.23 3.85
N LEU A 73 10.69 -4.75 4.96
CA LEU A 73 9.27 -4.72 5.28
C LEU A 73 9.07 -3.97 6.60
N GLU A 74 8.36 -2.85 6.57
CA GLU A 74 8.02 -2.09 7.76
C GLU A 74 6.52 -2.22 8.09
N LYS A 75 6.21 -2.64 9.32
CA LYS A 75 4.85 -2.67 9.84
C LYS A 75 4.50 -1.32 10.46
N PHE A 76 3.32 -0.78 10.13
CA PHE A 76 2.84 0.46 10.74
C PHE A 76 1.38 0.36 11.22
N LYS A 77 1.04 1.15 12.24
CA LYS A 77 -0.32 1.18 12.82
C LYS A 77 -1.21 2.28 12.23
N LYS A 78 -0.63 3.40 11.80
CA LYS A 78 -1.37 4.57 11.31
C LYS A 78 -1.02 4.82 9.85
N VAL A 79 -2.01 4.71 8.98
CA VAL A 79 -1.90 5.07 7.57
C VAL A 79 -1.66 6.58 7.45
N LYS A 80 -0.56 6.98 6.81
CA LYS A 80 -0.29 8.38 6.46
C LYS A 80 -1.17 8.78 5.29
N THR A 81 -1.66 10.02 5.28
CA THR A 81 -2.39 10.53 4.10
C THR A 81 -1.47 10.61 2.89
N PRO A 82 -1.99 10.55 1.65
CA PRO A 82 -1.16 10.61 0.45
C PRO A 82 -0.22 11.81 0.42
N TYR A 83 -0.74 12.99 0.77
CA TYR A 83 0.09 14.20 0.86
C TYR A 83 1.21 14.09 1.90
N LYS A 84 0.91 13.55 3.10
CA LYS A 84 1.91 13.41 4.15
C LYS A 84 2.99 12.40 3.78
N LYS A 85 2.62 11.32 3.09
CA LYS A 85 3.55 10.32 2.57
C LYS A 85 4.48 10.93 1.52
N LEU A 86 3.90 11.61 0.52
CA LEU A 86 4.66 12.30 -0.52
C LEU A 86 5.62 13.34 0.06
N PHE A 87 5.15 14.18 0.99
CA PHE A 87 6.01 15.17 1.63
C PHE A 87 7.17 14.53 2.41
N GLN A 88 6.91 13.43 3.11
CA GLN A 88 7.96 12.69 3.80
C GLN A 88 9.00 12.13 2.83
N GLU A 89 8.58 11.52 1.72
CA GLU A 89 9.49 10.98 0.71
C GLU A 89 10.35 12.07 0.08
N ILE A 90 9.75 13.22 -0.26
CA ILE A 90 10.47 14.40 -0.77
C ILE A 90 11.48 14.89 0.28
N TYR A 91 11.07 14.97 1.55
CA TYR A 91 11.95 15.40 2.63
C TYR A 91 13.12 14.43 2.84
N GLU A 92 12.86 13.13 2.86
CA GLU A 92 13.89 12.08 2.96
C GLU A 92 14.86 12.14 1.78
N LEU A 93 14.35 12.31 0.56
CA LEU A 93 15.14 12.50 -0.64
C LEU A 93 16.00 13.77 -0.56
N SER A 94 15.47 14.88 -0.04
CA SER A 94 16.21 16.14 0.09
C SER A 94 17.42 16.05 1.03
N ARG A 95 17.42 15.07 1.93
CA ARG A 95 18.51 14.81 2.87
C ARG A 95 19.57 13.85 2.32
N LYS A 96 19.31 13.22 1.18
CA LYS A 96 20.25 12.32 0.52
C LYS A 96 21.28 13.12 -0.27
N SER A 97 22.53 12.67 -0.21
CA SER A 97 23.60 13.20 -1.06
C SER A 97 23.58 12.51 -2.43
N GLN A 98 24.31 13.04 -3.41
CA GLN A 98 24.45 12.42 -4.74
C GLN A 98 24.90 10.95 -4.66
N LYS A 99 25.73 10.61 -3.67
CA LYS A 99 26.23 9.24 -3.44
C LYS A 99 25.15 8.28 -2.95
N ASP A 100 24.10 8.78 -2.32
CA ASP A 100 22.97 7.98 -1.82
C ASP A 100 21.88 7.74 -2.88
N ILE A 101 22.05 8.34 -4.07
CA ILE A 101 21.09 8.34 -5.20
C ILE A 101 21.69 7.64 -6.43
N VAL A 102 23.02 7.71 -6.61
CA VAL A 102 23.75 7.22 -7.78
C VAL A 102 24.76 6.15 -7.34
N GLU A 103 24.26 5.00 -6.92
CA GLU A 103 24.92 3.69 -6.79
C GLU A 103 23.83 2.62 -6.61
#